data_AF-A0A4Y2UIC0-F1
#
_entry.id   AF-A0A4Y2UIC0-F1
#
_cell.length_a   1.000
_cell.length_b   1.000
_cell.length_c   1.000
_cell.angle_alpha   90.00
_cell.angle_beta   90.00
_cell.angle_gamma   90.00
#
_symmetry.space_group_name_H-M   'P 1'
#
loop_
_entity.id
_entity.type
_entity.pdbx_description
1 polymer ?
#
loop_
_entity_poly.entity_id
_entity_poly.type
_entity_poly.pdbx_seq_one_letter_code
_entity_poly.pdbx_strand_id
1 'polypeptide(L)'
;MDSLGTTKLALLEQPELGISFEKLNVWRLLQFNKCVYLNPDTLVIKNCDELFCHEELSAVPDIGWPDCFNSGVFVFVPSIQTFWQLLEFAEKQGSYDGGDQGLLNSYFNNWSDDISKKLSFIYNLMANVSYTYTPAYKQ
;
A
#
# COMPACT_ATOMS: atom_id res chain seq x y z
N MET A 1 4.41 -4.62 32.53
CA MET A 1 3.38 -3.68 32.06
C MET A 1 4.08 -2.35 31.84
N ASP A 2 4.35 -1.80 30.65
CA ASP A 2 4.06 -2.16 29.26
C ASP A 2 5.18 -1.57 28.37
N SER A 3 6.37 -2.19 28.32
CA SER A 3 7.42 -1.73 27.40
C SER A 3 6.98 -1.83 25.94
N LEU A 4 6.21 -2.88 25.60
CA LEU A 4 5.68 -3.13 24.27
C LEU A 4 4.65 -2.09 23.81
N GLY A 5 3.87 -1.52 24.75
CA GLY A 5 2.90 -0.46 24.46
C GLY A 5 3.59 0.87 24.15
N THR A 6 4.66 1.17 24.88
CA THR A 6 5.47 2.39 24.66
C THR A 6 6.23 2.34 23.34
N THR A 7 6.79 1.18 22.93
CA THR A 7 7.51 1.07 21.65
C THR A 7 6.59 1.16 20.44
N LYS A 8 5.38 0.58 20.53
CA LYS A 8 4.35 0.67 19.48
C LYS A 8 3.80 2.07 19.30
N LEU A 9 3.64 2.83 20.39
CA LEU A 9 3.28 4.24 20.33
C LEU A 9 4.44 5.08 19.78
N ALA A 10 5.68 4.77 20.19
CA ALA A 10 6.87 5.45 19.70
C ALA A 10 7.05 5.27 18.18
N LEU A 11 6.75 4.12 17.59
CA LEU A 11 6.78 3.94 16.12
C LEU A 11 5.76 4.82 15.37
N LEU A 12 4.62 5.09 15.99
CA LEU A 12 3.63 6.02 15.45
C LEU A 12 4.05 7.49 15.66
N GLU A 13 4.88 7.75 16.67
CA GLU A 13 5.29 9.08 17.12
C GLU A 13 6.79 9.37 16.92
N GLN A 14 7.52 8.62 16.07
CA GLN A 14 8.97 8.77 15.89
C GLN A 14 9.28 9.70 14.70
N PRO A 15 9.47 11.02 14.92
CA PRO A 15 9.91 11.95 13.88
C PRO A 15 11.33 11.65 13.40
N GLU A 16 12.17 10.96 14.18
CA GLU A 16 13.57 10.70 13.85
C GLU A 16 13.79 9.60 12.80
N LEU A 17 12.78 8.75 12.55
CA LEU A 17 12.81 7.79 11.44
C LEU A 17 12.33 8.40 10.12
N GLY A 18 11.78 9.62 10.11
CA GLY A 18 11.36 10.34 8.90
C GLY A 18 10.18 9.73 8.14
N ILE A 19 9.63 8.61 8.62
CA ILE A 19 8.62 7.80 7.92
C ILE A 19 7.44 7.65 8.85
N SER A 20 6.41 8.47 8.67
CA SER A 20 5.17 8.27 9.40
C SER A 20 4.47 7.04 8.81
N PHE A 21 4.33 5.97 9.59
CA PHE A 21 3.48 4.83 9.23
C PHE A 21 1.99 5.15 9.42
N GLU A 22 1.62 6.43 9.30
CA GLU A 22 0.25 6.94 9.45
C GLU A 22 -0.71 6.21 8.51
N LYS A 23 -0.24 5.91 7.30
CA LYS A 23 -0.97 5.13 6.30
C LYS A 23 -1.44 3.77 6.79
N LEU A 24 -0.71 3.12 7.72
CA LEU A 24 -1.13 1.83 8.27
C LEU A 24 -2.43 1.91 9.08
N ASN A 25 -2.79 3.10 9.58
CA ASN A 25 -4.03 3.29 10.33
C ASN A 25 -5.29 2.98 9.51
N VAL A 26 -5.19 2.89 8.18
CA VAL A 26 -6.32 2.52 7.31
C VAL A 26 -6.86 1.13 7.65
N TRP A 27 -6.01 0.20 8.11
CA TRP A 27 -6.45 -1.12 8.59
C TRP A 27 -7.26 -1.06 9.89
N ARG A 28 -7.29 0.07 10.58
CA ARG A 28 -8.10 0.26 11.80
C ARG A 28 -9.53 0.75 11.50
N LEU A 29 -9.88 0.98 10.24
CA LEU A 29 -11.21 1.44 9.82
C LEU A 29 -12.25 0.30 9.85
N LEU A 30 -12.45 -0.31 11.02
CA LEU A 30 -13.25 -1.53 11.24
C LEU A 30 -14.75 -1.35 10.94
N GLN A 31 -15.21 -0.12 10.70
CA GLN A 31 -16.57 0.15 10.23
C GLN A 31 -16.81 -0.26 8.77
N PHE A 32 -15.76 -0.61 8.02
CA PHE A 32 -15.85 -1.05 6.64
C PHE A 32 -15.39 -2.50 6.47
N ASN A 33 -16.05 -3.23 5.57
CA ASN A 33 -15.73 -4.62 5.28
C ASN A 33 -14.59 -4.76 4.25
N LYS A 34 -14.40 -3.74 3.41
CA LYS A 34 -13.38 -3.65 2.36
C LYS A 34 -13.21 -2.19 1.97
N CYS A 35 -12.00 -1.79 1.66
CA CYS A 35 -11.67 -0.43 1.25
C CYS A 35 -10.71 -0.44 0.06
N VAL A 36 -10.77 0.63 -0.73
CA VAL A 36 -9.72 0.98 -1.70
C VAL A 36 -9.00 2.18 -1.12
N TYR A 37 -7.70 2.04 -0.90
CA TYR A 37 -6.84 3.15 -0.51
C TYR A 37 -6.38 3.91 -1.75
N LEU A 38 -6.37 5.23 -1.65
CA LEU A 38 -5.86 6.15 -2.67
C LEU A 38 -4.96 7.16 -1.97
N ASN A 39 -3.72 7.35 -2.44
CA ASN A 39 -2.87 8.41 -1.92
C ASN A 39 -3.52 9.80 -2.19
N PRO A 40 -3.24 10.82 -1.36
CA PRO A 40 -3.79 12.17 -1.53
C PRO A 40 -3.41 12.87 -2.85
N ASP A 41 -2.37 12.39 -3.54
CA ASP A 41 -1.89 12.89 -4.84
C ASP A 41 -2.49 12.13 -6.04
N THR A 42 -3.47 11.26 -5.81
CA THR A 42 -4.18 10.55 -6.88
C THR A 42 -5.41 11.32 -7.37
N LEU A 43 -5.77 11.14 -8.64
CA LEU A 43 -6.95 11.74 -9.26
C LEU A 43 -7.79 10.68 -9.96
N VAL A 44 -9.05 10.51 -9.51
CA VAL A 44 -10.00 9.58 -10.11
C VAL A 44 -10.67 10.25 -11.33
N ILE A 45 -10.45 9.68 -12.52
CA ILE A 45 -10.95 10.21 -13.80
C ILE A 45 -12.26 9.55 -14.24
N LYS A 46 -12.50 8.31 -13.81
CA LYS A 46 -13.69 7.51 -14.12
C LYS A 46 -14.11 6.71 -12.87
N ASN A 47 -15.38 6.28 -12.82
CA ASN A 47 -15.82 5.33 -11.80
C ASN A 47 -14.90 4.09 -11.81
N CYS A 48 -14.61 3.57 -10.62
CA CYS A 48 -13.72 2.43 -10.40
C CYS A 48 -14.26 1.51 -9.29
N ASP A 49 -15.59 1.44 -9.13
CA ASP A 49 -16.21 0.65 -8.06
C ASP A 49 -15.98 -0.86 -8.24
N GLU A 50 -15.65 -1.31 -9.44
CA GLU A 50 -15.21 -2.67 -9.73
C GLU A 50 -13.96 -3.09 -8.93
N LEU A 51 -13.16 -2.14 -8.43
CA LEU A 51 -12.02 -2.43 -7.55
C LEU A 51 -12.44 -3.17 -6.27
N PHE A 52 -13.67 -2.95 -5.79
CA PHE A 52 -14.20 -3.66 -4.61
C PHE A 52 -14.44 -5.16 -4.85
N CYS A 53 -14.40 -5.64 -6.10
CA CYS A 53 -14.48 -7.06 -6.42
C CYS A 53 -13.17 -7.83 -6.15
N HIS A 54 -12.04 -7.12 -6.00
CA HIS A 54 -10.74 -7.75 -5.76
C HIS A 54 -10.49 -8.10 -4.28
N GLU A 55 -9.57 -9.02 -4.01
CA GLU A 55 -9.19 -9.46 -2.66
C GLU A 55 -8.01 -8.67 -2.09
N GLU A 56 -7.71 -8.86 -0.80
CA GLU A 56 -6.50 -8.30 -0.18
C GLU A 56 -5.24 -9.14 -0.51
N LEU A 57 -4.08 -8.54 -0.76
CA LEU A 57 -3.85 -7.15 -1.14
C LEU A 57 -3.84 -7.10 -2.67
N SER A 58 -4.70 -6.29 -3.30
CA SER A 58 -4.65 -6.10 -4.76
C SER A 58 -4.17 -4.69 -5.08
N ALA A 59 -3.19 -4.57 -5.97
CA ALA A 59 -2.52 -3.31 -6.27
C ALA A 59 -1.98 -3.31 -7.70
N VAL A 60 -1.55 -2.14 -8.18
CA VAL A 60 -0.94 -1.99 -9.49
C VAL A 60 0.57 -2.24 -9.39
N PRO A 61 1.19 -2.98 -10.34
CA PRO A 61 2.65 -3.14 -10.38
C PRO A 61 3.39 -1.80 -10.44
N ASP A 62 4.52 -1.73 -9.74
CA ASP A 62 5.43 -0.59 -9.83
C ASP A 62 6.13 -0.56 -11.20
N ILE A 63 6.33 0.64 -11.75
CA ILE A 63 6.92 0.82 -13.08
C ILE A 63 8.42 0.55 -13.08
N GLY A 64 9.10 0.88 -11.98
CA GLY A 64 10.53 0.68 -11.84
C GLY A 64 10.89 -0.78 -11.58
N TRP A 65 10.11 -1.45 -10.72
CA TRP A 65 10.31 -2.85 -10.36
C TRP A 65 8.98 -3.62 -10.35
N PRO A 66 8.57 -4.26 -11.46
CA PRO A 66 7.23 -4.85 -11.62
C PRO A 66 6.89 -6.03 -10.71
N ASP A 67 7.89 -6.62 -10.04
CA ASP A 67 7.67 -7.65 -9.01
C ASP A 67 7.22 -7.03 -7.67
N CYS A 68 7.34 -5.71 -7.54
CA CYS A 68 6.75 -4.94 -6.46
C CYS A 68 5.47 -4.25 -6.96
N PHE A 69 4.53 -4.01 -6.05
CA PHE A 69 3.39 -3.14 -6.31
C PHE A 69 3.67 -1.71 -5.88
N ASN A 70 3.00 -0.77 -6.55
CA ASN A 70 2.94 0.60 -6.12
C ASN A 70 1.87 0.76 -5.02
N SER A 71 2.23 1.33 -3.87
CA SER A 71 1.30 1.46 -2.74
C SER A 71 0.35 2.65 -2.85
N GLY A 72 0.39 3.42 -3.95
CA GLY A 72 -0.45 4.60 -4.15
C GLY A 72 -1.93 4.27 -4.30
N VAL A 73 -2.26 3.11 -4.84
CA VAL A 73 -3.63 2.59 -4.95
C VAL A 73 -3.63 1.10 -4.66
N PHE A 74 -4.44 0.67 -3.68
CA PHE A 74 -4.61 -0.75 -3.36
C PHE A 74 -5.94 -1.08 -2.70
N VAL A 75 -6.37 -2.33 -2.84
CA VAL A 75 -7.57 -2.90 -2.23
C VAL A 75 -7.16 -3.69 -0.99
N PHE A 76 -7.78 -3.38 0.16
CA PHE A 76 -7.47 -4.02 1.43
C PHE A 76 -8.73 -4.29 2.26
N VAL A 77 -8.58 -5.12 3.28
CA VAL A 77 -9.64 -5.45 4.24
C VAL A 77 -9.22 -4.90 5.62
N PRO A 78 -9.96 -3.92 6.17
CA PRO A 78 -9.69 -3.41 7.51
C PRO A 78 -9.66 -4.55 8.54
N SER A 79 -8.57 -4.63 9.30
CA SER A 79 -8.31 -5.68 10.27
C SER A 79 -7.33 -5.18 11.31
N ILE A 80 -7.77 -5.17 12.57
CA ILE A 80 -6.92 -4.78 13.69
C ILE A 80 -5.74 -5.75 13.86
N GLN A 81 -5.93 -7.01 13.48
CA GLN A 81 -4.87 -8.01 13.49
C GLN A 81 -3.81 -7.67 12.45
N THR A 82 -4.21 -7.38 11.20
CA THR A 82 -3.29 -6.99 10.13
C THR A 82 -2.54 -5.71 10.49
N PHE A 83 -3.22 -4.72 11.09
CA PHE A 83 -2.57 -3.50 11.60
C PHE A 83 -1.44 -3.80 12.58
N TRP A 84 -1.71 -4.62 13.61
CA TRP A 84 -0.68 -4.94 14.61
C TRP A 84 0.46 -5.78 14.03
N GLN A 85 0.17 -6.67 13.09
CA GLN A 85 1.17 -7.46 12.39
C GLN A 85 2.07 -6.58 11.51
N LEU A 86 1.50 -5.61 10.78
CA LEU A 86 2.25 -4.64 9.99
C LEU A 86 3.16 -3.78 10.88
N LEU A 87 2.66 -3.32 12.03
CA LEU A 87 3.44 -2.51 12.96
C LEU A 87 4.60 -3.31 13.60
N GLU A 88 4.34 -4.55 14.01
CA GLU A 88 5.38 -5.46 14.52
C GLU A 88 6.41 -5.82 13.44
N PHE A 89 5.96 -5.99 12.20
CA PHE A 89 6.84 -6.22 11.06
C PHE A 89 7.73 -5.00 10.79
N ALA A 90 7.17 -3.79 10.83
CA ALA A 90 7.90 -2.54 10.67
C ALA A 90 8.96 -2.36 11.77
N GLU A 91 8.63 -2.70 13.02
CA GLU A 91 9.59 -2.65 14.14
C GLU A 91 10.78 -3.59 13.93
N LYS A 92 10.54 -4.79 13.39
CA LYS A 92 11.56 -5.84 13.25
C LYS A 92 12.41 -5.70 11.99
N GLN A 93 11.79 -5.36 10.86
CA GLN A 93 12.44 -5.38 9.54
C GLN A 93 12.61 -3.99 8.94
N GLY A 94 11.86 -2.99 9.41
CA GLY A 94 11.81 -1.68 8.78
C GLY A 94 11.19 -1.73 7.38
N SER A 95 11.59 -0.76 6.55
CA SER A 95 11.21 -0.69 5.14
C SER A 95 12.45 -0.52 4.27
N TYR A 96 12.57 -1.28 3.18
CA TYR A 96 13.75 -1.23 2.32
C TYR A 96 13.89 0.07 1.52
N ASP A 97 12.78 0.76 1.25
CA ASP A 97 12.76 2.05 0.56
C ASP A 97 12.62 3.23 1.53
N GLY A 98 12.56 2.95 2.83
CA GLY A 98 12.25 3.95 3.83
C GLY A 98 10.85 4.56 3.64
N GLY A 99 9.88 3.81 3.13
CA GLY A 99 8.51 4.28 2.96
C GLY A 99 7.49 3.19 3.27
N ASP A 100 6.21 3.49 3.07
CA ASP A 100 5.15 2.50 3.21
C ASP A 100 5.18 1.45 2.09
N GLN A 101 5.62 1.81 0.88
CA GLN A 101 5.65 0.90 -0.26
C GLN A 101 6.56 -0.29 0.01
N GLY A 102 7.79 -0.05 0.50
CA GLY A 102 8.71 -1.12 0.80
C GLY A 102 8.27 -2.01 1.97
N LEU A 103 7.66 -1.41 2.99
CA LEU A 103 7.10 -2.16 4.11
C LEU A 103 5.99 -3.09 3.63
N LEU A 104 5.03 -2.55 2.87
CA LEU A 104 3.88 -3.30 2.38
C LEU A 104 4.30 -4.40 1.40
N ASN A 105 5.23 -4.13 0.49
CA ASN A 105 5.78 -5.16 -0.41
C ASN A 105 6.48 -6.28 0.36
N SER A 106 7.22 -5.94 1.42
CA SER A 106 7.90 -6.95 2.24
C SER A 106 6.93 -7.80 3.06
N TYR A 107 5.85 -7.21 3.55
CA TYR A 107 4.82 -7.91 4.31
C TYR A 107 3.93 -8.78 3.42
N PHE A 108 3.46 -8.24 2.29
CA PHE A 108 2.65 -8.93 1.28
C PHE A 108 3.53 -9.50 0.16
N ASN A 109 4.58 -10.22 0.53
CA ASN A 109 5.63 -10.68 -0.38
C ASN A 109 5.18 -11.72 -1.43
N ASN A 110 4.01 -12.33 -1.25
CA ASN A 110 3.40 -13.27 -2.19
C ASN A 110 2.48 -12.58 -3.21
N TRP A 111 2.41 -11.25 -3.21
CA TRP A 111 1.57 -10.50 -4.14
C TRP A 111 1.93 -10.78 -5.61
N SER A 112 3.21 -10.89 -5.93
CA SER A 112 3.68 -11.06 -7.31
C SER A 112 3.35 -12.43 -7.90
N ASP A 113 3.09 -13.43 -7.04
CA ASP A 113 2.75 -14.81 -7.43
C ASP A 113 1.29 -14.96 -7.90
N ASP A 114 0.39 -14.05 -7.50
CA ASP A 114 -1.03 -14.14 -7.77
C ASP A 114 -1.48 -13.08 -8.79
N ILE A 115 -1.75 -13.53 -10.02
CA ILE A 115 -2.21 -12.65 -11.11
C ILE A 115 -3.55 -11.96 -10.80
N SER A 116 -4.41 -12.56 -9.98
CA SER A 116 -5.72 -11.98 -9.63
C SER A 116 -5.61 -10.73 -8.75
N LYS A 117 -4.46 -10.57 -8.09
CA LYS A 117 -4.12 -9.42 -7.23
C LYS A 117 -3.41 -8.29 -7.99
N LYS A 118 -3.06 -8.51 -9.26
CA LYS A 118 -2.44 -7.48 -10.12
C LYS A 118 -3.53 -6.68 -10.81
N LEU A 119 -3.75 -5.46 -10.32
CA LEU A 119 -4.70 -4.53 -10.92
C LEU A 119 -4.15 -4.00 -12.24
N SER A 120 -5.08 -3.66 -13.15
CA SER A 120 -4.71 -2.98 -14.40
C SER A 120 -3.99 -1.67 -14.12
N PHE A 121 -2.96 -1.39 -14.92
CA PHE A 121 -2.12 -0.22 -14.79
C PHE A 121 -2.89 1.11 -14.82
N ILE A 122 -4.05 1.14 -15.49
CA ILE A 122 -4.91 2.31 -15.60
C ILE A 122 -5.46 2.80 -14.25
N TYR A 123 -5.51 1.94 -13.22
CA TYR A 123 -6.02 2.30 -11.90
C TYR A 123 -4.98 3.04 -11.03
N ASN A 124 -3.71 3.04 -11.42
CA ASN A 124 -2.65 3.79 -10.74
C ASN A 124 -1.59 4.24 -11.75
N LEU A 125 -2.04 5.03 -12.73
CA LEU A 125 -1.19 5.51 -13.81
C LEU A 125 -0.27 6.62 -13.29
N MET A 126 1.03 6.34 -13.23
CA MET A 126 2.02 7.36 -12.85
C MET A 126 2.17 8.39 -13.98
N ALA A 127 2.14 9.68 -13.64
CA ALA A 127 2.24 10.77 -14.61
C ALA A 127 3.53 10.70 -15.47
N ASN A 128 4.59 10.09 -14.93
CA ASN A 128 5.87 9.96 -15.64
C ASN A 128 5.79 9.13 -16.93
N VAL A 129 4.84 8.20 -17.01
CA VAL A 129 4.62 7.33 -18.18
C VAL A 129 4.34 8.14 -19.44
N SER A 130 3.70 9.31 -19.29
CA SER A 130 3.38 10.21 -20.40
C SER A 130 4.62 10.60 -21.22
N TYR A 131 5.79 10.66 -20.59
CA TYR A 131 7.06 11.02 -21.23
C TYR A 131 8.11 9.90 -21.22
N THR A 132 8.04 8.90 -20.33
CA THR A 132 8.96 7.75 -20.34
C THR A 132 8.53 6.64 -21.30
N TYR A 133 7.22 6.48 -21.55
CA TYR A 133 6.67 5.41 -22.38
C TYR A 133 5.50 5.87 -23.25
N THR A 134 5.72 6.99 -23.96
CA THR A 134 4.72 7.65 -24.82
C THR A 134 3.99 6.75 -25.82
N PRO A 135 4.64 5.75 -26.48
CA PRO A 135 3.92 4.89 -27.43
C PRO A 135 2.78 4.09 -26.78
N ALA A 136 2.96 3.57 -25.56
CA ALA A 136 1.91 2.84 -24.87
C ALA A 136 0.86 3.76 -24.25
N TYR A 137 1.26 4.96 -23.80
CA TYR A 137 0.32 5.96 -23.26
C TYR A 137 -0.70 6.46 -24.31
N LYS A 138 -0.33 6.43 -25.60
CA LYS A 138 -1.17 6.93 -26.70
C LYS A 138 -2.12 5.88 -27.30
N GLN A 139 -2.04 4.63 -26.87
CA GLN A 139 -2.98 3.56 -27.30
C GLN A 139 -4.20 3.55 -26.38
#